data_AF-A0A842S2D3-F1
#
_entry.id   AF-A0A842S2D3-F1
#
_cell.length_a   1.000
_cell.length_b   1.000
_cell.length_c   1.000
_cell.angle_alpha   90.00
_cell.angle_beta   90.00
_cell.angle_gamma   90.00
#
_symmetry.space_group_name_H-M   'P 1'
#
loop_
_entity.id
_entity.type
_entity.pdbx_description
1 polymer ?
#
loop_
_entity_poly.entity_id
_entity_poly.type
_entity_poly.pdbx_seq_one_letter_code
_entity_poly.pdbx_strand_id
1 'polypeptide(L)'
;MNERNDYTQEIETIRELVSEGRIDDAVKKIAYYLNLGPEDEYIDRLENIIETVLTLHGGRTVLRFLIENMIIDIPSLLENLSKKDSVLRYSFLLLLKSMCENEFDLFLPYIEDLLQSDDPNVKEAALQLIIFIAGGDKKITEESKVHAVADKLSDEKDFVIEKAIQAMKAIGKDSPSLITNILKDYAKEFSEDETLKNNIDNVLKSIVSVEKIDEIVEEEKTKEKEESIIKEEKKKEAKDESDEEVEEDEDEPEVIDEELEKEEKEIKTKEIELKKKDIELKKKKLELEEKEKQLEEKEIEEKEKALKKKEELLEKEKQLSQVELELRKKKVEEKEKKIKEEEAKRIMKKIKEIDEDSD
;
A
#
# COMPACT_ATOMS: atom_id res chain seq x y z
N MET A 1 34.49 27.40 6.41
CA MET A 1 33.05 27.72 6.52
C MET A 1 32.35 26.41 6.81
N ASN A 2 31.46 26.35 7.81
CA ASN A 2 30.80 25.10 8.22
C ASN A 2 29.75 24.72 7.16
N GLU A 3 29.99 23.66 6.38
CA GLU A 3 29.03 23.13 5.38
C GLU A 3 27.64 22.86 5.98
N ARG A 4 27.58 22.41 7.26
CA ARG A 4 26.31 22.24 7.98
C ARG A 4 25.50 23.52 8.19
N ASN A 5 26.15 24.68 8.21
CA ASN A 5 25.46 25.95 8.37
C ASN A 5 24.85 26.42 7.04
N ASP A 6 25.41 25.97 5.92
CA ASP A 6 24.94 26.30 4.57
C ASP A 6 23.64 25.55 4.26
N TYR A 7 23.59 24.24 4.54
CA TYR A 7 22.38 23.43 4.31
C TYR A 7 21.14 23.91 5.08
N THR A 8 21.32 24.34 6.33
CA THR A 8 20.21 24.86 7.14
C THR A 8 19.65 26.16 6.56
N GLN A 9 20.53 27.07 6.12
CA GLN A 9 20.11 28.34 5.50
C GLN A 9 19.38 28.12 4.18
N GLU A 10 19.82 27.14 3.39
CA GLU A 10 19.16 26.78 2.13
C GLU A 10 17.74 26.23 2.37
N ILE A 11 17.56 25.35 3.35
CA ILE A 11 16.25 24.81 3.74
C ILE A 11 15.31 25.89 4.27
N GLU A 12 15.82 26.82 5.09
CA GLU A 12 15.04 27.97 5.57
C GLU A 12 14.58 28.85 4.41
N THR A 13 15.47 29.11 3.45
CA THR A 13 15.13 29.88 2.25
C THR A 13 14.05 29.18 1.41
N ILE A 14 14.16 27.86 1.22
CA ILE A 14 13.14 27.08 0.51
C ILE A 14 11.78 27.19 1.23
N ARG A 15 11.78 27.06 2.56
CA ARG A 15 10.56 27.17 3.37
C ARG A 15 9.88 28.53 3.21
N GLU A 16 10.65 29.61 3.22
CA GLU A 16 10.15 30.97 2.97
C GLU A 16 9.53 31.09 1.58
N LEU A 17 10.24 30.66 0.53
CA LEU A 17 9.75 30.74 -0.85
C LEU A 17 8.44 29.96 -1.06
N VAL A 18 8.33 28.75 -0.50
CA VAL A 18 7.10 27.96 -0.58
C VAL A 18 5.96 28.64 0.18
N SER A 19 6.23 29.17 1.38
CA SER A 19 5.23 29.84 2.21
C SER A 19 4.73 31.15 1.59
N GLU A 20 5.57 31.84 0.83
CA GLU A 20 5.22 33.04 0.04
C GLU A 20 4.49 32.70 -1.28
N GLY A 21 4.31 31.42 -1.62
CA GLY A 21 3.70 30.98 -2.87
C GLY A 21 4.59 31.18 -4.11
N ARG A 22 5.90 31.39 -3.91
CA ARG A 22 6.89 31.59 -4.98
C ARG A 22 7.42 30.26 -5.49
N ILE A 23 6.53 29.46 -6.08
CA ILE A 23 6.78 28.06 -6.44
C ILE A 23 7.96 27.89 -7.40
N ASP A 24 8.05 28.70 -8.47
CA ASP A 24 9.14 28.59 -9.44
C ASP A 24 10.52 28.86 -8.82
N ASP A 25 10.59 29.83 -7.92
CA ASP A 25 11.83 30.17 -7.20
C ASP A 25 12.19 29.06 -6.22
N ALA A 26 11.20 28.49 -5.53
CA ALA A 26 11.39 27.35 -4.64
C ALA A 26 11.91 26.13 -5.41
N VAL A 27 11.32 25.79 -6.56
CA VAL A 27 11.75 24.66 -7.41
C VAL A 27 13.21 24.83 -7.85
N LYS A 28 13.61 26.03 -8.31
CA LYS A 28 15.02 26.31 -8.69
C LYS A 28 15.96 26.19 -7.49
N LYS A 29 15.54 26.67 -6.32
CA LYS A 29 16.34 26.61 -5.09
C LYS A 29 16.51 25.18 -4.60
N ILE A 30 15.45 24.37 -4.69
CA ILE A 30 15.49 22.94 -4.39
C ILE A 30 16.42 22.20 -5.35
N ALA A 31 16.32 22.45 -6.66
CA ALA A 31 17.22 21.85 -7.64
C ALA A 31 18.68 22.18 -7.34
N TYR A 32 18.98 23.43 -6.97
CA TYR A 32 20.31 23.82 -6.50
C TYR A 32 20.72 23.03 -5.25
N TYR A 33 19.86 22.98 -4.23
CA TYR A 33 20.12 22.29 -2.96
C TYR A 33 20.39 20.79 -3.13
N LEU A 34 19.62 20.09 -3.98
CA LEU A 34 19.82 18.66 -4.23
C LEU A 34 21.19 18.36 -4.86
N ASN A 35 21.72 19.30 -5.64
CA ASN A 35 23.04 19.23 -6.26
C ASN A 35 24.19 19.75 -5.36
N LEU A 36 23.89 20.20 -4.13
CA LEU A 36 24.92 20.59 -3.18
C LEU A 36 25.52 19.37 -2.50
N GLY A 37 26.83 19.18 -2.58
CA GLY A 37 27.54 18.13 -1.84
C GLY A 37 27.68 16.81 -2.62
N PRO A 38 28.19 15.76 -1.96
CA PRO A 38 28.50 14.50 -2.62
C PRO A 38 27.23 13.69 -2.94
N GLU A 39 27.37 12.74 -3.86
CA GLU A 39 26.26 11.93 -4.40
C GLU A 39 25.69 10.95 -3.37
N ASP A 40 26.50 10.45 -2.45
CA ASP A 40 26.07 9.54 -1.38
C ASP A 40 25.13 10.20 -0.35
N GLU A 41 25.16 11.53 -0.24
CA GLU A 41 24.26 12.34 0.58
C GLU A 41 22.99 12.79 -0.17
N TYR A 42 22.84 12.48 -1.47
CA TYR A 42 21.70 12.93 -2.29
C TYR A 42 20.35 12.52 -1.68
N ILE A 43 20.22 11.27 -1.25
CA ILE A 43 18.97 10.75 -0.68
C ILE A 43 18.63 11.44 0.64
N ASP A 44 19.62 11.73 1.47
CA ASP A 44 19.39 12.38 2.76
C ASP A 44 18.95 13.84 2.55
N ARG A 45 19.54 14.52 1.57
CA ARG A 45 19.08 15.86 1.14
C ARG A 45 17.66 15.81 0.56
N LEU A 46 17.36 14.81 -0.26
CA LEU A 46 16.04 14.66 -0.85
C LEU A 46 14.96 14.36 0.21
N GLU A 47 15.29 13.52 1.21
CA GLU A 47 14.42 13.24 2.34
C GLU A 47 14.08 14.54 3.09
N ASN A 48 15.10 15.35 3.42
CA ASN A 48 14.91 16.65 4.07
C ASN A 48 14.02 17.60 3.25
N ILE A 49 14.16 17.60 1.92
CA ILE A 49 13.32 18.41 1.03
C ILE A 49 11.88 17.93 1.04
N ILE A 50 11.64 16.63 0.86
CA ILE A 50 10.29 16.07 0.81
C ILE A 50 9.59 16.31 2.15
N GLU A 51 10.26 16.01 3.26
CA GLU A 51 9.72 16.25 4.60
C GLU A 51 9.40 17.75 4.81
N THR A 52 10.35 18.63 4.48
CA THR A 52 10.15 20.08 4.64
C THR A 52 8.96 20.55 3.80
N VAL A 53 8.95 20.23 2.51
CA VAL A 53 7.98 20.76 1.57
C VAL A 53 6.58 20.21 1.87
N LEU A 54 6.43 18.92 2.20
CA LEU A 54 5.12 18.34 2.53
C LEU A 54 4.47 18.95 3.78
N THR A 55 5.23 19.54 4.70
CA THR A 55 4.67 20.23 5.87
C THR A 55 4.12 21.64 5.56
N LEU A 56 4.36 22.16 4.36
CA LEU A 56 4.00 23.53 3.97
C LEU A 56 2.76 23.58 3.08
N HIS A 57 1.99 24.66 3.23
CA HIS A 57 0.91 24.96 2.29
C HIS A 57 1.49 25.18 0.88
N GLY A 58 0.92 24.52 -0.13
CA GLY A 58 1.46 24.54 -1.50
C GLY A 58 2.61 23.55 -1.74
N GLY A 59 3.08 22.82 -0.72
CA GLY A 59 4.19 21.89 -0.86
C GLY A 59 3.97 20.75 -1.85
N ARG A 60 2.75 20.19 -1.90
CA ARG A 60 2.38 19.18 -2.90
C ARG A 60 2.58 19.68 -4.32
N THR A 61 2.20 20.93 -4.59
CA THR A 61 2.39 21.57 -5.89
C THR A 61 3.87 21.67 -6.23
N VAL A 62 4.73 22.08 -5.29
CA VAL A 62 6.18 22.12 -5.48
C VAL A 62 6.73 20.75 -5.85
N LEU A 63 6.35 19.69 -5.11
CA LEU A 63 6.81 18.33 -5.39
C LEU A 63 6.34 17.81 -6.75
N ARG A 64 5.09 18.10 -7.13
CA ARG A 64 4.58 17.82 -8.48
C ARG A 64 5.46 18.48 -9.55
N PHE A 65 5.75 19.77 -9.41
CA PHE A 65 6.64 20.48 -10.33
C PHE A 65 8.06 19.89 -10.37
N LEU A 66 8.61 19.46 -9.23
CA LEU A 66 9.94 18.84 -9.19
C LEU A 66 9.96 17.52 -9.98
N ILE A 67 8.91 16.72 -9.90
CA ILE A 67 8.80 15.46 -10.65
C ILE A 67 8.54 15.72 -12.13
N GLU A 68 7.58 16.58 -12.46
CA GLU A 68 7.22 16.90 -13.85
C GLU A 68 8.38 17.54 -14.63
N ASN A 69 9.25 18.28 -13.95
CA ASN A 69 10.45 18.88 -14.55
C ASN A 69 11.69 17.97 -14.44
N MET A 70 11.51 16.70 -14.07
CA MET A 70 12.58 15.70 -13.95
C MET A 70 13.73 16.14 -13.03
N ILE A 71 13.45 17.02 -12.06
CA ILE A 71 14.40 17.37 -11.00
C ILE A 71 14.44 16.23 -9.98
N ILE A 72 13.28 15.63 -9.70
CA ILE A 72 13.17 14.35 -9.01
C ILE A 72 12.72 13.32 -10.03
N ASP A 73 13.66 12.50 -10.50
CA ASP A 73 13.38 11.38 -11.38
C ASP A 73 12.95 10.15 -10.55
N ILE A 74 11.73 9.66 -10.79
CA ILE A 74 11.14 8.56 -9.99
C ILE A 74 11.93 7.24 -10.13
N PRO A 75 12.32 6.79 -11.33
CA PRO A 75 13.22 5.66 -11.50
C PRO A 75 14.52 5.79 -10.71
N SER A 76 15.28 6.88 -10.92
CA SER A 76 16.55 7.13 -10.22
C SER A 76 16.36 7.22 -8.70
N LEU A 77 15.22 7.77 -8.24
CA LEU A 77 14.87 7.81 -6.83
C LEU A 77 14.76 6.40 -6.24
N LEU A 78 13.97 5.52 -6.86
CA LEU A 78 13.81 4.16 -6.35
C LEU A 78 15.10 3.34 -6.43
N GLU A 79 15.90 3.51 -7.48
CA GLU A 79 17.23 2.89 -7.59
C GLU A 79 18.19 3.35 -6.49
N ASN A 80 18.14 4.62 -6.09
CA ASN A 80 19.00 5.10 -5.00
C ASN A 80 18.47 4.67 -3.63
N LEU A 81 17.15 4.61 -3.45
CA LEU A 81 16.53 4.08 -2.23
C LEU A 81 16.77 2.57 -2.06
N SER A 82 16.92 1.83 -3.15
CA SER A 82 17.20 0.40 -3.12
C SER A 82 18.52 0.08 -2.41
N LYS A 83 19.48 1.01 -2.48
CA LYS A 83 20.82 0.94 -1.84
C LYS A 83 20.79 1.19 -0.34
N LYS A 84 19.71 1.79 0.19
CA LYS A 84 19.53 1.99 1.63
C LYS A 84 19.00 0.71 2.29
N ASP A 85 19.18 0.59 3.61
CA ASP A 85 18.59 -0.52 4.35
C ASP A 85 17.06 -0.46 4.31
N SER A 86 16.42 -1.59 4.61
CA SER A 86 14.96 -1.73 4.48
C SER A 86 14.16 -0.76 5.36
N VAL A 87 14.70 -0.36 6.52
CA VAL A 87 14.01 0.56 7.44
C VAL A 87 14.04 1.97 6.87
N LEU A 88 15.21 2.45 6.44
CA LEU A 88 15.33 3.77 5.82
C LEU A 88 14.55 3.86 4.51
N ARG A 89 14.62 2.82 3.68
CA ARG A 89 13.85 2.76 2.44
C ARG A 89 12.34 2.88 2.71
N TYR A 90 11.82 2.09 3.64
CA TYR A 90 10.41 2.13 3.98
C TYR A 90 9.99 3.48 4.61
N SER A 91 10.82 4.04 5.48
CA SER A 91 10.61 5.39 6.05
C SER A 91 10.45 6.44 4.95
N PHE A 92 11.34 6.40 3.95
CA PHE A 92 11.27 7.33 2.83
C PHE A 92 10.03 7.11 1.98
N LEU A 93 9.68 5.85 1.64
CA LEU A 93 8.48 5.54 0.87
C LEU A 93 7.21 6.04 1.58
N LEU A 94 7.17 6.00 2.92
CA LEU A 94 6.06 6.56 3.69
C LEU A 94 5.90 8.08 3.52
N LEU A 95 6.98 8.83 3.30
CA LEU A 95 6.89 10.26 2.97
C LEU A 95 6.15 10.48 1.65
N LEU A 96 6.36 9.57 0.68
CA LEU A 96 5.70 9.63 -0.63
C LEU A 96 4.24 9.18 -0.59
N LYS A 97 3.81 8.45 0.44
CA LYS A 97 2.48 7.84 0.52
C LYS A 97 1.35 8.80 0.16
N SER A 98 1.31 9.96 0.82
CA SER A 98 0.23 10.93 0.58
C SER A 98 0.25 11.50 -0.84
N MET A 99 1.41 11.56 -1.50
CA MET A 99 1.47 11.95 -2.91
C MET A 99 0.98 10.82 -3.80
N CYS A 100 1.38 9.58 -3.55
CA CYS A 100 0.89 8.43 -4.32
C CYS A 100 -0.63 8.28 -4.24
N GLU A 101 -1.23 8.51 -3.07
CA GLU A 101 -2.69 8.44 -2.88
C GLU A 101 -3.47 9.54 -3.63
N ASN A 102 -2.87 10.71 -3.87
CA ASN A 102 -3.56 11.89 -4.41
C ASN A 102 -3.14 12.29 -5.84
N GLU A 103 -1.88 12.07 -6.20
CA GLU A 103 -1.19 12.48 -7.43
C GLU A 103 -0.56 11.23 -8.09
N PHE A 104 -1.35 10.15 -8.18
CA PHE A 104 -0.90 8.85 -8.67
C PHE A 104 -0.40 8.89 -10.13
N ASP A 105 -0.88 9.85 -10.92
CA ASP A 105 -0.48 10.09 -12.31
C ASP A 105 1.00 10.42 -12.47
N LEU A 106 1.66 10.88 -11.41
CA LEU A 106 3.11 11.13 -11.40
C LEU A 106 3.94 9.86 -11.29
N PHE A 107 3.39 8.80 -10.70
CA PHE A 107 4.11 7.55 -10.42
C PHE A 107 3.73 6.45 -11.40
N LEU A 108 2.44 6.37 -11.72
CA LEU A 108 1.85 5.29 -12.50
C LEU A 108 2.54 5.05 -13.86
N PRO A 109 2.99 6.07 -14.61
CA PRO A 109 3.70 5.87 -15.88
C PRO A 109 4.98 5.05 -15.78
N TYR A 110 5.64 5.03 -14.64
CA TYR A 110 6.95 4.36 -14.45
C TYR A 110 6.83 2.95 -13.87
N ILE A 111 5.63 2.56 -13.40
CA ILE A 111 5.45 1.33 -12.61
C ILE A 111 5.85 0.07 -13.38
N GLU A 112 5.48 -0.05 -14.65
CA GLU A 112 5.79 -1.25 -15.43
C GLU A 112 7.31 -1.44 -15.57
N ASP A 113 8.04 -0.39 -15.95
CA ASP A 113 9.50 -0.42 -16.08
C ASP A 113 10.18 -0.75 -14.73
N LEU A 114 9.69 -0.13 -13.65
CA LEU A 114 10.21 -0.37 -12.29
C LEU A 114 10.00 -1.82 -11.82
N LEU A 115 8.86 -2.43 -12.16
CA LEU A 115 8.58 -3.84 -11.85
C LEU A 115 9.42 -4.82 -12.68
N GLN A 116 9.96 -4.37 -13.81
CA GLN A 116 10.92 -5.14 -14.61
C GLN A 116 12.38 -4.92 -14.22
N SER A 117 12.66 -4.13 -13.18
CA SER A 117 14.02 -3.95 -12.66
C SER A 117 14.63 -5.27 -12.20
N ASP A 118 15.92 -5.45 -12.51
CA ASP A 118 16.73 -6.57 -12.01
C ASP A 118 16.93 -6.50 -10.48
N ASP A 119 16.84 -5.31 -9.89
CA ASP A 119 16.97 -5.13 -8.44
C ASP A 119 15.65 -5.45 -7.72
N PRO A 120 15.60 -6.52 -6.90
CA PRO A 120 14.38 -6.87 -6.19
C PRO A 120 13.93 -5.82 -5.17
N ASN A 121 14.85 -4.98 -4.68
CA ASN A 121 14.50 -3.86 -3.81
C ASN A 121 13.76 -2.75 -4.56
N VAL A 122 14.07 -2.53 -5.83
CA VAL A 122 13.35 -1.59 -6.69
C VAL A 122 11.95 -2.13 -6.99
N LYS A 123 11.85 -3.42 -7.33
CA LYS A 123 10.55 -4.10 -7.52
C LYS A 123 9.66 -4.00 -6.28
N GLU A 124 10.21 -4.29 -5.10
CA GLU A 124 9.49 -4.17 -3.81
C GLU A 124 9.03 -2.74 -3.54
N ALA A 125 9.88 -1.74 -3.79
CA ALA A 125 9.53 -0.34 -3.63
C ALA A 125 8.40 0.08 -4.60
N ALA A 126 8.47 -0.35 -5.86
CA ALA A 126 7.42 -0.09 -6.85
C ALA A 126 6.08 -0.70 -6.44
N LEU A 127 6.08 -1.95 -5.96
CA LEU A 127 4.91 -2.61 -5.40
C LEU A 127 4.36 -1.86 -4.18
N GLN A 128 5.23 -1.31 -3.33
CA GLN A 128 4.81 -0.46 -2.21
C GLN A 128 4.14 0.83 -2.67
N LEU A 129 4.63 1.47 -3.73
CA LEU A 129 3.97 2.66 -4.31
C LEU A 129 2.58 2.30 -4.86
N ILE A 130 2.44 1.16 -5.54
CA ILE A 130 1.14 0.67 -6.04
C ILE A 130 0.15 0.45 -4.89
N ILE A 131 0.60 -0.13 -3.78
CA ILE A 131 -0.23 -0.30 -2.57
C ILE A 131 -0.73 1.07 -2.06
N PHE A 132 0.12 2.10 -2.07
CA PHE A 132 -0.31 3.45 -1.69
C PHE A 132 -1.30 4.04 -2.69
N ILE A 133 -1.06 3.92 -3.99
CA ILE A 133 -1.97 4.38 -5.04
C ILE A 133 -3.35 3.73 -4.88
N ALA A 134 -3.39 2.41 -4.75
CA ALA A 134 -4.63 1.65 -4.56
C ALA A 134 -5.30 1.89 -3.19
N GLY A 135 -4.57 2.47 -2.22
CA GLY A 135 -5.12 2.89 -0.93
C GLY A 135 -5.80 4.27 -0.96
N GLY A 136 -5.58 5.05 -2.03
CA GLY A 136 -6.21 6.36 -2.24
C GLY A 136 -7.60 6.27 -2.86
N ASP A 137 -8.14 7.41 -3.28
CA ASP A 137 -9.50 7.49 -3.86
C ASP A 137 -9.57 7.04 -5.33
N LYS A 138 -8.45 6.67 -5.94
CA LYS A 138 -8.31 6.43 -7.38
C LYS A 138 -8.04 4.96 -7.65
N LYS A 139 -8.79 4.40 -8.61
CA LYS A 139 -8.69 3.00 -8.99
C LYS A 139 -7.63 2.79 -10.07
N ILE A 140 -6.78 1.78 -9.89
CA ILE A 140 -5.93 1.26 -10.96
C ILE A 140 -6.80 0.38 -11.84
N THR A 141 -7.11 0.86 -13.05
CA THR A 141 -8.03 0.19 -14.00
C THR A 141 -7.32 -0.32 -15.25
N GLU A 142 -6.05 0.02 -15.42
CA GLU A 142 -5.26 -0.37 -16.58
C GLU A 142 -4.80 -1.83 -16.46
N GLU A 143 -5.34 -2.70 -17.32
CA GLU A 143 -5.05 -4.14 -17.32
C GLU A 143 -3.55 -4.45 -17.42
N SER A 144 -2.81 -3.73 -18.28
CA SER A 144 -1.36 -3.95 -18.46
C SER A 144 -0.58 -3.79 -17.16
N LYS A 145 -0.94 -2.79 -16.35
CA LYS A 145 -0.29 -2.50 -15.07
C LYS A 145 -0.62 -3.56 -14.04
N VAL A 146 -1.87 -4.05 -14.03
CA VAL A 146 -2.27 -5.13 -13.13
C VAL A 146 -1.61 -6.46 -13.53
N HIS A 147 -1.45 -6.74 -14.83
CA HIS A 147 -0.65 -7.87 -15.31
C HIS A 147 0.81 -7.76 -14.86
N ALA A 148 1.43 -6.58 -14.97
CA ALA A 148 2.80 -6.38 -14.51
C ALA A 148 2.98 -6.68 -13.01
N VAL A 149 1.96 -6.42 -12.18
CA VAL A 149 1.95 -6.80 -10.76
C VAL A 149 1.74 -8.30 -10.59
N ALA A 150 0.81 -8.90 -11.35
CA ALA A 150 0.54 -10.34 -11.32
C ALA A 150 1.77 -11.18 -11.68
N ASP A 151 2.59 -10.69 -12.61
CA ASP A 151 3.87 -11.32 -13.00
C ASP A 151 4.86 -11.44 -11.84
N LYS A 152 4.69 -10.66 -10.77
CA LYS A 152 5.57 -10.72 -9.58
C LYS A 152 5.08 -11.70 -8.52
N LEU A 153 3.94 -12.39 -8.74
CA LEU A 153 3.48 -13.48 -7.88
C LEU A 153 4.34 -14.76 -8.00
N SER A 154 5.21 -14.82 -9.01
CA SER A 154 6.18 -15.89 -9.28
C SER A 154 7.63 -15.37 -9.28
N ASP A 155 7.90 -14.22 -8.64
CA ASP A 155 9.24 -13.64 -8.57
C ASP A 155 10.23 -14.54 -7.82
N GLU A 156 11.53 -14.44 -8.12
CA GLU A 156 12.57 -15.23 -7.45
C GLU A 156 12.74 -14.90 -5.95
N LYS A 157 12.28 -13.73 -5.51
CA LYS A 157 12.43 -13.27 -4.12
C LYS A 157 11.10 -13.30 -3.39
N ASP A 158 11.05 -14.06 -2.29
CA ASP A 158 9.86 -14.19 -1.43
C ASP A 158 9.27 -12.84 -1.01
N PHE A 159 10.11 -11.86 -0.61
CA PHE A 159 9.61 -10.55 -0.19
C PHE A 159 8.99 -9.74 -1.34
N VAL A 160 9.38 -9.98 -2.59
CA VAL A 160 8.74 -9.38 -3.77
C VAL A 160 7.38 -10.03 -4.01
N ILE A 161 7.31 -11.38 -3.94
CA ILE A 161 6.05 -12.12 -4.02
C ILE A 161 5.07 -11.65 -2.93
N GLU A 162 5.51 -11.57 -1.67
CA GLU A 162 4.68 -11.11 -0.55
C GLU A 162 4.12 -9.71 -0.80
N LYS A 163 4.95 -8.82 -1.36
CA LYS A 163 4.52 -7.46 -1.71
C LYS A 163 3.57 -7.43 -2.91
N ALA A 164 3.77 -8.28 -3.90
CA ALA A 164 2.90 -8.42 -5.05
C ALA A 164 1.52 -8.92 -4.63
N ILE A 165 1.45 -9.89 -3.73
CA ILE A 165 0.20 -10.34 -3.10
C ILE A 165 -0.50 -9.14 -2.43
N GLN A 166 0.21 -8.36 -1.60
CA GLN A 166 -0.38 -7.19 -0.94
C GLN A 166 -0.90 -6.15 -1.94
N ALA A 167 -0.15 -5.87 -3.01
CA ALA A 167 -0.56 -4.96 -4.07
C ALA A 167 -1.82 -5.44 -4.79
N MET A 168 -1.87 -6.72 -5.20
CA MET A 168 -3.04 -7.29 -5.86
C MET A 168 -4.29 -7.27 -4.96
N LYS A 169 -4.11 -7.51 -3.66
CA LYS A 169 -5.20 -7.39 -2.67
C LYS A 169 -5.70 -5.95 -2.55
N ALA A 170 -4.79 -4.98 -2.51
CA ALA A 170 -5.13 -3.57 -2.45
C ALA A 170 -5.94 -3.14 -3.69
N ILE A 171 -5.46 -3.48 -4.89
CA ILE A 171 -6.16 -3.19 -6.17
C ILE A 171 -7.53 -3.89 -6.20
N GLY A 172 -7.58 -5.17 -5.82
CA GLY A 172 -8.77 -5.98 -5.85
C GLY A 172 -9.85 -5.58 -4.84
N LYS A 173 -9.49 -4.78 -3.83
CA LYS A 173 -10.48 -4.20 -2.93
C LYS A 173 -11.51 -3.35 -3.68
N ASP A 174 -11.04 -2.58 -4.66
CA ASP A 174 -11.84 -1.62 -5.42
C ASP A 174 -12.17 -2.09 -6.84
N SER A 175 -11.43 -3.07 -7.36
CA SER A 175 -11.67 -3.70 -8.68
C SER A 175 -11.61 -5.24 -8.60
N PRO A 176 -12.57 -5.90 -7.91
CA PRO A 176 -12.57 -7.35 -7.70
C PRO A 176 -12.59 -8.18 -8.99
N SER A 177 -13.41 -7.77 -9.96
CA SER A 177 -13.60 -8.45 -11.23
C SER A 177 -12.36 -8.41 -12.12
N LEU A 178 -11.72 -7.24 -12.21
CA LEU A 178 -10.47 -7.04 -12.94
C LEU A 178 -9.39 -8.03 -12.45
N ILE A 179 -9.17 -8.07 -11.14
CA ILE A 179 -8.18 -8.97 -10.54
C ILE A 179 -8.57 -10.44 -10.74
N THR A 180 -9.85 -10.77 -10.58
CA THR A 180 -10.32 -12.15 -10.75
C THR A 180 -10.10 -12.66 -12.17
N ASN A 181 -10.41 -11.84 -13.18
CA ASN A 181 -10.20 -12.19 -14.58
C ASN A 181 -8.72 -12.40 -14.91
N ILE A 182 -7.88 -11.44 -14.53
CA ILE A 182 -6.44 -11.49 -14.77
C ILE A 182 -5.82 -12.74 -14.11
N LEU A 183 -6.14 -12.98 -12.83
CA LEU A 183 -5.58 -14.13 -12.11
C LEU A 183 -6.12 -15.47 -12.61
N LYS A 184 -7.37 -15.52 -13.10
CA LYS A 184 -7.94 -16.73 -13.73
C LYS A 184 -7.20 -17.08 -15.00
N ASP A 185 -6.85 -16.10 -15.83
CA ASP A 185 -6.08 -16.34 -17.04
C ASP A 185 -4.62 -16.67 -16.72
N TYR A 186 -4.03 -15.99 -15.74
CA TYR A 186 -2.68 -16.30 -15.25
C TYR A 186 -2.56 -17.73 -14.70
N ALA A 187 -3.56 -18.19 -13.92
CA ALA A 187 -3.59 -19.55 -13.39
C ALA A 187 -3.73 -20.63 -14.49
N LYS A 188 -4.40 -20.31 -15.61
CA LYS A 188 -4.49 -21.22 -16.77
C LYS A 188 -3.16 -21.31 -17.50
N GLU A 189 -2.48 -20.19 -17.69
CA GLU A 189 -1.18 -20.14 -18.37
C GLU A 189 -0.11 -20.93 -17.61
N PHE A 190 -0.12 -20.83 -16.28
CA PHE A 190 0.85 -21.49 -15.40
C PHE A 190 0.25 -22.64 -14.59
N SER A 191 -0.51 -23.52 -15.26
CA SER A 191 -1.28 -24.59 -14.61
C SER A 191 -0.45 -25.65 -13.85
N GLU A 192 0.88 -25.65 -14.00
CA GLU A 192 1.78 -26.61 -13.35
C GLU A 192 2.49 -26.03 -12.12
N ASP A 193 2.44 -24.71 -11.90
CA ASP A 193 3.10 -24.06 -10.77
C ASP A 193 2.20 -24.02 -9.53
N GLU A 194 2.36 -25.00 -8.64
CA GLU A 194 1.62 -25.09 -7.38
C GLU A 194 1.91 -23.92 -6.42
N THR A 195 3.11 -23.36 -6.44
CA THR A 195 3.45 -22.21 -5.59
C THR A 195 2.69 -20.97 -6.05
N LEU A 196 2.72 -20.70 -7.35
CA LEU A 196 1.97 -19.60 -7.94
C LEU A 196 0.46 -19.77 -7.74
N LYS A 197 -0.10 -20.98 -7.93
CA LYS A 197 -1.51 -21.25 -7.63
C LYS A 197 -1.86 -20.89 -6.20
N ASN A 198 -1.03 -21.26 -5.23
CA ASN A 198 -1.27 -20.90 -3.82
C ASN A 198 -1.25 -19.38 -3.59
N ASN A 199 -0.35 -18.66 -4.27
CA ASN A 199 -0.28 -17.19 -4.21
C ASN A 199 -1.53 -16.54 -4.81
N ILE A 200 -1.99 -17.04 -5.97
CA ILE A 200 -3.23 -16.61 -6.63
C ILE A 200 -4.43 -16.87 -5.70
N ASP A 201 -4.52 -18.07 -5.12
CA ASP A 201 -5.59 -18.46 -4.20
C ASP A 201 -5.64 -17.52 -2.98
N ASN A 202 -4.48 -17.13 -2.45
CA ASN A 202 -4.34 -16.21 -1.33
C ASN A 202 -4.91 -14.82 -1.67
N VAL A 203 -4.65 -14.33 -2.89
CA VAL A 203 -5.21 -13.07 -3.37
C VAL A 203 -6.73 -13.18 -3.55
N LEU A 204 -7.21 -14.18 -4.30
CA LEU A 204 -8.64 -14.34 -4.60
C LEU A 204 -9.49 -14.50 -3.34
N LYS A 205 -9.04 -15.31 -2.36
CA LYS A 205 -9.75 -15.50 -1.08
C LYS A 205 -9.97 -14.21 -0.30
N SER A 206 -9.10 -13.21 -0.47
CA SER A 206 -9.24 -11.92 0.23
C SER A 206 -10.13 -10.91 -0.49
N ILE A 207 -10.43 -11.14 -1.77
CA ILE A 207 -11.20 -10.22 -2.62
C ILE A 207 -12.64 -10.69 -2.78
N VAL A 208 -12.85 -12.02 -2.84
CA VAL A 208 -14.15 -12.63 -3.12
C VAL A 208 -14.99 -12.74 -1.83
N SER A 209 -15.76 -11.70 -1.52
CA SER A 209 -16.88 -11.77 -0.56
C SER A 209 -18.18 -12.10 -1.28
N VAL A 210 -19.19 -12.63 -0.57
CA VAL A 210 -20.49 -13.02 -1.17
C VAL A 210 -21.14 -11.88 -1.95
N GLU A 211 -21.02 -10.64 -1.46
CA GLU A 211 -21.56 -9.44 -2.11
C GLU A 211 -20.79 -9.07 -3.39
N LYS A 212 -19.49 -9.34 -3.43
CA LYS A 212 -18.64 -9.08 -4.60
C LYS A 212 -18.73 -10.17 -5.67
N ILE A 213 -19.18 -11.38 -5.30
CA ILE A 213 -19.42 -12.46 -6.27
C ILE A 213 -20.53 -12.06 -7.24
N ASP A 214 -21.62 -11.46 -6.75
CA ASP A 214 -22.73 -11.04 -7.61
C ASP A 214 -22.27 -9.97 -8.62
N GLU A 215 -21.44 -9.01 -8.20
CA GLU A 215 -20.82 -8.00 -9.08
C GLU A 215 -19.93 -8.64 -10.16
N ILE A 216 -19.09 -9.61 -9.79
CA ILE A 216 -18.22 -10.33 -10.73
C ILE A 216 -19.04 -11.13 -11.75
N VAL A 217 -20.08 -11.83 -11.30
CA VAL A 217 -20.93 -12.68 -12.14
C VAL A 217 -21.78 -11.84 -13.10
N GLU A 218 -22.26 -10.67 -12.68
CA GLU A 218 -23.00 -9.76 -13.57
C GLU A 218 -22.08 -9.16 -14.65
N GLU A 219 -20.85 -8.76 -14.32
CA GLU A 219 -19.89 -8.26 -15.31
C GLU A 219 -19.48 -9.34 -16.33
N GLU A 220 -19.20 -10.59 -15.89
CA GLU A 220 -18.88 -11.70 -16.81
C GLU A 220 -20.03 -11.95 -17.81
N LYS A 221 -21.29 -11.98 -17.34
CA LYS A 221 -22.47 -12.15 -18.21
C LYS A 221 -22.63 -11.02 -19.22
N THR A 222 -22.19 -9.82 -18.87
CA THR A 222 -22.28 -8.65 -19.75
C THR A 222 -21.22 -8.72 -20.85
N LYS A 223 -19.97 -9.09 -20.50
CA LYS A 223 -18.89 -9.33 -21.46
C LYS A 223 -19.20 -10.50 -22.41
N GLU A 224 -19.76 -11.61 -21.90
CA GLU A 224 -20.19 -12.74 -22.75
C GLU A 224 -21.30 -12.36 -23.73
N LYS A 225 -22.23 -11.49 -23.32
CA LYS A 225 -23.26 -10.93 -24.21
C LYS A 225 -22.64 -10.02 -25.27
N GLU A 226 -21.71 -9.14 -24.92
CA GLU A 226 -21.03 -8.28 -25.89
C GLU A 226 -20.20 -9.09 -26.89
N GLU A 227 -19.45 -10.10 -26.43
CA GLU A 227 -18.69 -10.98 -27.32
C GLU A 227 -19.58 -11.83 -28.23
N SER A 228 -20.75 -12.29 -27.75
CA SER A 228 -21.69 -13.05 -28.57
C SER A 228 -22.36 -12.18 -29.63
N ILE A 229 -22.65 -10.90 -29.33
CA ILE A 229 -23.15 -9.91 -30.31
C ILE A 229 -22.09 -9.65 -31.38
N ILE A 230 -20.82 -9.45 -31.00
CA ILE A 230 -19.71 -9.25 -31.95
C ILE A 230 -19.47 -10.49 -32.82
N LYS A 231 -19.61 -11.69 -32.25
CA LYS A 231 -19.53 -12.96 -33.00
C LYS A 231 -20.72 -13.15 -33.94
N GLU A 232 -21.92 -12.71 -33.57
CA GLU A 232 -23.10 -12.71 -34.44
C GLU A 232 -23.00 -11.70 -35.58
N GLU A 233 -22.46 -10.51 -35.35
CA GLU A 233 -22.20 -9.50 -36.40
C GLU A 233 -21.17 -10.01 -37.41
N LYS A 234 -20.07 -10.63 -36.94
CA LYS A 234 -19.09 -11.30 -37.81
C LYS A 234 -19.66 -12.52 -38.56
N LYS A 235 -20.66 -13.19 -37.99
CA LYS A 235 -21.36 -14.31 -38.67
C LYS A 235 -22.38 -13.81 -39.69
N LYS A 236 -23.00 -12.65 -39.48
CA LYS A 236 -23.93 -12.03 -40.45
C LYS A 236 -23.20 -11.43 -41.66
N GLU A 237 -21.97 -10.93 -41.50
CA GLU A 237 -21.13 -10.53 -42.64
C GLU A 237 -20.61 -11.72 -43.48
N ALA A 238 -20.62 -12.95 -42.94
CA ALA A 238 -20.15 -14.15 -43.63
C ALA A 238 -21.28 -14.99 -44.26
N LYS A 239 -22.55 -14.57 -44.16
CA LYS A 239 -23.72 -15.39 -44.53
C LYS A 239 -24.62 -14.75 -45.59
N ASP A 240 -24.05 -13.89 -46.44
CA ASP A 240 -24.71 -13.29 -47.61
C ASP A 240 -24.45 -14.08 -48.92
N GLU A 241 -23.92 -15.31 -48.84
CA GLU A 241 -23.88 -16.25 -49.95
C GLU A 241 -24.21 -17.67 -49.47
N SER A 242 -25.51 -18.03 -49.44
CA SER A 242 -26.06 -19.30 -49.96
C SER A 242 -27.46 -19.57 -49.38
N ASP A 243 -28.48 -19.39 -50.22
CA ASP A 243 -29.80 -19.98 -50.07
C ASP A 243 -29.75 -21.48 -50.42
N GLU A 244 -30.45 -22.32 -49.65
CA GLU A 244 -31.40 -23.31 -50.19
C GLU A 244 -32.20 -24.04 -49.07
N GLU A 245 -33.48 -24.22 -49.36
CA GLU A 245 -34.57 -24.86 -48.60
C GLU A 245 -34.33 -26.37 -48.39
N VAL A 246 -35.05 -27.01 -47.44
CA VAL A 246 -35.84 -28.25 -47.65
C VAL A 246 -36.69 -28.56 -46.40
N GLU A 247 -37.87 -29.09 -46.70
CA GLU A 247 -39.09 -29.33 -45.94
C GLU A 247 -39.08 -30.50 -44.91
N GLU A 248 -40.19 -30.49 -44.17
CA GLU A 248 -40.85 -31.41 -43.23
C GLU A 248 -40.70 -32.92 -43.44
N ASP A 249 -40.80 -33.68 -42.33
CA ASP A 249 -41.68 -34.86 -42.24
C ASP A 249 -41.95 -35.24 -40.76
N GLU A 250 -43.24 -35.47 -40.46
CA GLU A 250 -43.82 -35.95 -39.21
C GLU A 250 -43.76 -37.49 -39.13
N ASP A 251 -43.52 -38.09 -37.96
CA ASP A 251 -44.43 -39.08 -37.34
C ASP A 251 -43.86 -39.75 -36.06
N GLU A 252 -44.79 -40.14 -35.19
CA GLU A 252 -44.72 -40.93 -33.94
C GLU A 252 -44.28 -40.22 -32.65
N PRO A 253 -45.15 -40.20 -31.60
CA PRO A 253 -44.92 -41.14 -30.50
C PRO A 253 -46.15 -41.54 -29.66
N GLU A 254 -46.34 -42.84 -29.41
CA GLU A 254 -47.22 -43.34 -28.33
C GLU A 254 -46.47 -44.15 -27.24
N VAL A 255 -45.14 -44.23 -27.30
CA VAL A 255 -44.30 -44.99 -26.32
C VAL A 255 -43.55 -44.08 -25.33
N ILE A 256 -43.55 -42.76 -25.55
CA ILE A 256 -42.75 -41.79 -24.79
C ILE A 256 -43.34 -41.49 -23.38
N ASP A 257 -44.65 -41.62 -23.19
CA ASP A 257 -45.32 -41.16 -21.96
C ASP A 257 -44.99 -41.97 -20.69
N GLU A 258 -44.78 -43.29 -20.78
CA GLU A 258 -44.42 -44.09 -19.58
C GLU A 258 -42.96 -43.89 -19.13
N GLU A 259 -42.06 -43.55 -20.05
CA GLU A 259 -40.66 -43.26 -19.76
C GLU A 259 -40.52 -41.87 -19.13
N LEU A 260 -41.24 -40.87 -19.67
CA LEU A 260 -41.34 -39.52 -19.10
C LEU A 260 -41.90 -39.53 -17.67
N GLU A 261 -42.88 -40.39 -17.37
CA GLU A 261 -43.46 -40.48 -16.03
C GLU A 261 -42.49 -41.03 -14.97
N LYS A 262 -41.57 -41.92 -15.37
CA LYS A 262 -40.50 -42.43 -14.50
C LYS A 262 -39.41 -41.39 -14.30
N GLU A 263 -39.01 -40.70 -15.36
CA GLU A 263 -38.04 -39.60 -15.28
C GLU A 263 -38.55 -38.46 -14.41
N GLU A 264 -39.83 -38.08 -14.51
CA GLU A 264 -40.44 -37.07 -13.64
C GLU A 264 -40.36 -37.43 -12.16
N LYS A 265 -40.63 -38.71 -11.81
CA LYS A 265 -40.57 -39.18 -10.43
C LYS A 265 -39.12 -39.16 -9.93
N GLU A 266 -38.15 -39.53 -10.78
CA GLU A 266 -36.73 -39.48 -10.44
C GLU A 266 -36.24 -38.03 -10.24
N ILE A 267 -36.66 -37.11 -11.10
CA ILE A 267 -36.35 -35.67 -11.00
C ILE A 267 -36.93 -35.09 -9.71
N LYS A 268 -38.21 -35.36 -9.39
CA LYS A 268 -38.85 -34.91 -8.14
C LYS A 268 -38.11 -35.44 -6.90
N THR A 269 -37.59 -36.66 -6.97
CA THR A 269 -36.83 -37.27 -5.85
C THR A 269 -35.47 -36.58 -5.66
N LYS A 270 -34.75 -36.32 -6.77
CA LYS A 270 -33.48 -35.57 -6.77
C LYS A 270 -33.67 -34.13 -6.29
N GLU A 271 -34.78 -33.47 -6.66
CA GLU A 271 -35.11 -32.11 -6.23
C GLU A 271 -35.34 -32.02 -4.71
N ILE A 272 -36.03 -33.00 -4.12
CA ILE A 272 -36.23 -33.08 -2.67
C ILE A 272 -34.90 -33.31 -1.94
N GLU A 273 -34.00 -34.11 -2.51
CA GLU A 273 -32.67 -34.36 -1.92
C GLU A 273 -31.78 -33.10 -1.98
N LEU A 274 -31.81 -32.36 -3.09
CA LEU A 274 -31.12 -31.07 -3.24
C LEU A 274 -31.64 -30.04 -2.22
N LYS A 275 -32.97 -29.92 -2.08
CA LYS A 275 -33.59 -29.03 -1.08
C LYS A 275 -33.17 -29.38 0.36
N LYS A 276 -32.98 -30.66 0.68
CA LYS A 276 -32.47 -31.08 2.01
C LYS A 276 -31.00 -30.68 2.20
N LYS A 277 -30.15 -30.86 1.19
CA LYS A 277 -28.73 -30.45 1.24
C LYS A 277 -28.59 -28.93 1.37
N ASP A 278 -29.43 -28.16 0.68
CA ASP A 278 -29.46 -26.69 0.80
C ASP A 278 -29.81 -26.23 2.22
N ILE A 279 -30.79 -26.86 2.87
CA ILE A 279 -31.15 -26.54 4.26
C ILE A 279 -30.01 -26.90 5.22
N GLU A 280 -29.31 -28.01 4.99
CA GLU A 280 -28.16 -28.40 5.82
C GLU A 280 -26.98 -27.43 5.64
N LEU A 281 -26.70 -26.99 4.42
CA LEU A 281 -25.69 -25.99 4.12
C LEU A 281 -26.02 -24.64 4.76
N LYS A 282 -27.30 -24.20 4.71
CA LYS A 282 -27.75 -22.97 5.39
C LYS A 282 -27.55 -23.04 6.91
N LYS A 283 -27.82 -24.19 7.53
CA LYS A 283 -27.57 -24.39 8.97
C LYS A 283 -26.09 -24.32 9.32
N LYS A 284 -25.23 -25.00 8.55
CA LYS A 284 -23.77 -24.96 8.75
C LYS A 284 -23.21 -23.55 8.56
N LYS A 285 -23.73 -22.79 7.59
CA LYS A 285 -23.33 -21.40 7.35
C LYS A 285 -23.67 -20.50 8.55
N LEU A 286 -24.88 -20.62 9.11
CA LEU A 286 -25.27 -19.87 10.31
C LEU A 286 -24.41 -20.23 11.53
N GLU A 287 -24.08 -21.52 11.72
CA GLU A 287 -23.21 -21.95 12.82
C GLU A 287 -21.77 -21.41 12.69
N LEU A 288 -21.25 -21.33 11.46
CA LEU A 288 -19.95 -20.73 11.18
C LEU A 288 -19.95 -19.22 11.44
N GLU A 289 -20.98 -18.51 10.99
CA GLU A 289 -21.14 -17.06 11.22
C GLU A 289 -21.20 -16.73 12.73
N GLU A 290 -21.89 -17.55 13.52
CA GLU A 290 -21.95 -17.38 14.97
C GLU A 290 -20.60 -17.62 15.65
N LYS A 291 -19.83 -18.62 15.18
CA LYS A 291 -18.46 -18.86 15.67
C LYS A 291 -17.49 -17.74 15.29
N GLU A 292 -17.64 -17.18 14.10
CA GLU A 292 -16.81 -16.06 13.62
C GLU A 292 -17.05 -14.81 14.48
N LYS A 293 -18.31 -14.46 14.76
CA LYS A 293 -18.65 -13.35 15.69
C LYS A 293 -18.09 -13.57 17.09
N GLN A 294 -18.12 -14.79 17.62
CA GLN A 294 -17.53 -15.09 18.93
C GLN A 294 -16.00 -14.96 18.94
N LEU A 295 -15.33 -15.21 17.82
CA LEU A 295 -13.89 -15.02 17.70
C LEU A 295 -13.53 -13.55 17.59
N GLU A 296 -14.27 -12.77 16.79
CA GLU A 296 -14.11 -11.32 16.69
C GLU A 296 -14.29 -10.63 18.06
N GLU A 297 -15.33 -11.02 18.81
CA GLU A 297 -15.60 -10.43 20.13
C GLU A 297 -14.45 -10.71 21.13
N LYS A 298 -13.88 -11.92 21.10
CA LYS A 298 -12.70 -12.27 21.91
C LYS A 298 -11.46 -11.48 21.49
N GLU A 299 -11.23 -11.30 20.19
CA GLU A 299 -10.09 -10.53 19.69
C GLU A 299 -10.19 -9.06 20.09
N ILE A 300 -11.39 -8.48 20.05
CA ILE A 300 -11.65 -7.11 20.53
C ILE A 300 -11.37 -7.01 22.03
N GLU A 301 -11.83 -7.97 22.84
CA GLU A 301 -11.59 -7.98 24.29
C GLU A 301 -10.09 -8.08 24.64
N GLU A 302 -9.33 -8.89 23.88
CA GLU A 302 -7.87 -8.99 24.04
C GLU A 302 -7.15 -7.71 23.64
N LYS A 303 -7.55 -7.07 22.52
CA LYS A 303 -7.02 -5.77 22.10
C LYS A 303 -7.29 -4.69 23.14
N GLU A 304 -8.49 -4.65 23.73
CA GLU A 304 -8.82 -3.67 24.77
C GLU A 304 -7.96 -3.88 26.04
N LYS A 305 -7.74 -5.12 26.46
CA LYS A 305 -6.85 -5.45 27.58
C LYS A 305 -5.39 -5.06 27.29
N ALA A 306 -4.91 -5.28 26.07
CA ALA A 306 -3.57 -4.89 25.66
C ALA A 306 -3.41 -3.35 25.66
N LEU A 307 -4.43 -2.64 25.19
CA LEU A 307 -4.43 -1.17 25.12
C LEU A 307 -4.41 -0.54 26.53
N LYS A 308 -5.22 -1.06 27.47
CA LYS A 308 -5.18 -0.65 28.88
C LYS A 308 -3.80 -0.84 29.53
N LYS A 309 -3.13 -1.97 29.27
CA LYS A 309 -1.76 -2.20 29.75
C LYS A 309 -0.76 -1.21 29.16
N LYS A 310 -0.91 -0.86 27.88
CA LYS A 310 -0.04 0.11 27.20
C LYS A 310 -0.22 1.51 27.77
N GLU A 311 -1.45 1.93 28.06
CA GLU A 311 -1.74 3.21 28.72
C GLU A 311 -1.11 3.27 30.12
N GLU A 312 -1.24 2.21 30.93
CA GLU A 312 -0.65 2.15 32.27
C GLU A 312 0.90 2.25 32.24
N LEU A 313 1.54 1.59 31.25
CA LEU A 313 2.99 1.69 31.06
C LEU A 313 3.42 3.11 30.68
N LEU A 314 2.65 3.77 29.82
CA LEU A 314 2.94 5.13 29.35
C LEU A 314 2.78 6.16 30.48
N GLU A 315 1.82 5.96 31.39
CA GLU A 315 1.69 6.77 32.60
C GLU A 315 2.87 6.58 33.55
N LYS A 316 3.33 5.34 33.77
CA LYS A 316 4.53 5.03 34.57
C LYS A 316 5.80 5.63 33.97
N GLU A 317 5.93 5.62 32.65
CA GLU A 317 7.07 6.22 31.93
C GLU A 317 7.11 7.75 32.09
N LYS A 318 5.94 8.41 32.04
CA LYS A 318 5.82 9.86 32.33
C LYS A 318 6.23 10.19 33.77
N GLN A 319 5.79 9.39 34.74
CA GLN A 319 6.18 9.56 36.14
C GLN A 319 7.68 9.39 36.35
N LEU A 320 8.29 8.36 35.74
CA LEU A 320 9.74 8.14 35.77
C LEU A 320 10.52 9.30 35.17
N SER A 321 10.07 9.82 34.02
CA SER A 321 10.69 10.96 33.34
C SER A 321 10.67 12.23 34.22
N GLN A 322 9.57 12.47 34.93
CA GLN A 322 9.46 13.58 35.88
C GLN A 322 10.44 13.42 37.05
N VAL A 323 10.52 12.22 37.65
CA VAL A 323 11.46 11.93 38.74
C VAL A 323 12.91 12.10 38.30
N GLU A 324 13.25 11.67 37.07
CA GLU A 324 14.60 11.85 36.53
C GLU A 324 14.95 13.34 36.35
N LEU A 325 14.02 14.14 35.84
CA LEU A 325 14.19 15.59 35.71
C LEU A 325 14.41 16.26 37.07
N GLU A 326 13.65 15.89 38.10
CA GLU A 326 13.83 16.39 39.47
C GLU A 326 15.19 16.01 40.04
N LEU A 327 15.63 14.76 39.85
CA LEU A 327 16.96 14.31 40.28
C LEU A 327 18.08 15.06 39.58
N ARG A 328 17.95 15.33 38.27
CA ARG A 328 18.92 16.13 37.52
C ARG A 328 18.98 17.57 38.06
N LYS A 329 17.83 18.21 38.32
CA LYS A 329 17.78 19.55 38.91
C LYS A 329 18.48 19.61 40.27
N LYS A 330 18.19 18.67 41.18
CA LYS A 330 18.86 18.58 42.49
C LYS A 330 20.37 18.43 42.37
N LYS A 331 20.86 17.58 41.45
CA LYS A 331 22.30 17.42 41.19
C LYS A 331 22.95 18.71 40.68
N VAL A 332 22.26 19.49 39.87
CA VAL A 332 22.76 20.80 39.38
C VAL A 332 22.82 21.80 40.53
N GLU A 333 21.75 21.92 41.33
CA GLU A 333 21.73 22.81 42.49
C GLU A 333 22.82 22.49 43.53
N GLU A 334 23.08 21.20 43.80
CA GLU A 334 24.18 20.79 44.68
C GLU A 334 25.55 21.18 44.13
N LYS A 335 25.76 21.03 42.81
CA LYS A 335 27.00 21.46 42.16
C LYS A 335 27.17 22.97 42.24
N GLU A 336 26.11 23.75 41.99
CA GLU A 336 26.15 25.20 42.11
C GLU A 336 26.48 25.67 43.52
N LYS A 337 25.89 25.04 44.56
CA LYS A 337 26.21 25.35 45.96
C LYS A 337 27.69 25.09 46.26
N LYS A 338 28.24 23.95 45.82
CA LYS A 338 29.66 23.64 46.00
C LYS A 338 30.57 24.66 45.32
N ILE A 339 30.25 25.06 44.08
CA ILE A 339 31.01 26.08 43.35
C ILE A 339 31.01 27.41 44.11
N LYS A 340 29.84 27.86 44.61
CA LYS A 340 29.73 29.10 45.40
C LYS A 340 30.55 29.04 46.68
N GLU A 341 30.55 27.91 47.38
CA GLU A 341 31.36 27.73 48.60
C GLU A 341 32.86 27.75 48.31
N GLU A 342 33.31 27.11 47.23
CA GLU A 342 34.71 27.12 46.81
C GLU A 342 35.16 28.52 46.38
N GLU A 343 34.32 29.25 45.66
CA GLU A 343 34.60 30.62 45.23
C GLU A 343 34.67 31.57 46.44
N ALA A 344 33.75 31.45 47.40
CA ALA A 344 33.79 32.22 48.64
C ALA A 344 35.08 31.96 49.43
N LYS A 345 35.52 30.69 49.55
CA LYS A 345 36.81 30.33 50.17
C LYS A 345 37.99 30.97 49.42
N ARG A 346 37.96 30.98 48.08
CA ARG A 346 39.00 31.59 47.24
C ARG A 346 39.08 33.11 47.44
N ILE A 347 37.95 33.79 47.53
CA ILE A 347 37.86 35.23 47.79
C ILE A 347 38.39 35.54 49.19
N MET A 348 37.95 34.81 50.22
CA MET A 348 38.45 35.02 51.59
C MET A 348 39.97 34.82 51.70
N LYS A 349 40.53 33.83 50.99
CA LYS A 349 41.98 33.61 50.96
C LYS A 349 42.72 34.81 50.36
N LYS A 350 42.24 35.33 49.22
CA LYS A 350 42.82 36.53 48.58
C LYS A 350 42.74 37.77 49.46
N ILE A 351 41.63 37.96 50.19
CA ILE A 351 41.48 39.09 51.12
C ILE A 351 42.55 39.01 52.22
N LYS A 352 42.75 37.83 52.81
CA LYS A 352 43.80 37.64 53.84
C LYS A 352 45.21 37.90 53.32
N GLU A 353 45.53 37.44 52.10
CA GLU A 353 46.82 37.70 51.47
C GLU A 353 47.06 39.22 51.27
N ILE A 354 46.03 39.98 50.91
CA ILE A 354 46.12 41.45 50.76
C ILE A 354 46.31 42.15 52.12
N ASP A 355 45.62 41.70 53.16
CA ASP A 355 45.74 42.26 54.51
C ASP A 355 47.15 42.01 55.09
N GLU A 356 47.74 40.83 54.85
CA GLU A 356 49.11 40.48 55.27
C GLU A 356 50.20 41.27 54.51
N ASP A 357 49.96 41.66 53.26
CA ASP A 357 50.87 42.49 52.46
C ASP A 357 50.79 44.00 52.81
N SER A 358 49.82 44.42 53.62
CA SER A 358 49.54 45.83 53.96
C SER A 358 50.07 46.29 55.32
N ASP A 359 50.55 45.36 56.17
CA ASP A 359 51.25 45.60 57.44
C ASP A 359 52.78 45.55 57.25
#